data_AF-A0A352FMU6-F1
#
_entry.id   AF-A0A352FMU6-F1
#
_cell.length_a   1.000
_cell.length_b   1.000
_cell.length_c   1.000
_cell.angle_alpha   90.00
_cell.angle_beta   90.00
_cell.angle_gamma   90.00
#
_symmetry.space_group_name_H-M   'P 1'
#
loop_
_entity.id
_entity.type
_entity.pdbx_description
1 polymer ?
#
loop_
_entity_poly.entity_id
_entity_poly.type
_entity_poly.pdbx_seq_one_letter_code
_entity_poly.pdbx_strand_id
1 'polypeptide(L)' 'MTFTVEFKLEDDGRWLAEVLELPGVLAYGQTSDEAIAKAQALALRGLADRLESRHL' A
#
# COMPACT_ATOMS: atom_id res chain seq x y z
N MET A 1 -4.15 10.47 -9.79
CA MET A 1 -3.53 10.67 -8.45
C MET A 1 -2.22 9.93 -8.48
N THR A 2 -1.15 10.53 -7.98
CA THR A 2 0.17 9.89 -7.87
C THR A 2 0.38 9.56 -6.41
N PHE A 3 0.76 8.32 -6.10
CA PHE A 3 1.10 7.86 -4.75
C PHE A 3 2.60 7.60 -4.69
N THR A 4 3.22 8.04 -3.61
CA THR A 4 4.62 7.79 -3.31
C THR A 4 4.71 6.53 -2.47
N VAL A 5 5.39 5.51 -2.99
CA VAL A 5 5.58 4.23 -2.30
C VAL A 5 7.02 4.15 -1.84
N GLU A 6 7.24 4.16 -0.53
CA GLU A 6 8.52 3.77 0.05
C GLU A 6 8.54 2.27 0.28
N PHE A 7 9.70 1.65 0.09
CA PHE A 7 9.87 0.22 0.33
C PHE A 7 11.23 -0.09 0.95
N LYS A 8 11.25 -1.08 1.84
CA LYS A 8 12.43 -1.53 2.57
C LYS A 8 12.49 -3.05 2.65
N LEU A 9 13.71 -3.59 2.72
CA LEU A 9 13.96 -4.99 3.01
C LEU A 9 14.09 -5.15 4.52
N GLU A 10 13.25 -6.00 5.12
CA GLU A 10 13.28 -6.31 6.53
C GLU A 10 14.37 -7.34 6.86
N ASP A 11 14.73 -7.45 8.14
CA ASP A 11 15.74 -8.39 8.63
C ASP A 11 15.40 -9.88 8.36
N ASP A 12 14.12 -10.18 8.16
CA ASP A 12 13.63 -11.52 7.82
C ASP A 12 13.63 -11.82 6.30
N GLY A 13 14.10 -10.87 5.50
CA GLY A 13 14.19 -10.99 4.04
C GLY A 13 12.92 -10.63 3.28
N ARG A 14 11.84 -10.21 3.95
CA ARG A 14 10.63 -9.73 3.27
C ARG A 14 10.74 -8.26 2.91
N TRP A 15 10.12 -7.89 1.80
CA TRP A 15 9.97 -6.48 1.43
C TRP A 15 8.71 -5.92 2.05
N LEU A 16 8.82 -4.76 2.68
CA LEU A 16 7.71 -3.96 3.18
C LEU A 16 7.59 -2.71 2.31
N ALA A 17 6.40 -2.45 1.78
CA ALA A 17 6.07 -1.23 1.05
C ALA A 17 4.96 -0.44 1.78
N GLU A 18 5.11 0.88 1.87
CA GLU A 18 4.19 1.80 2.53
C GLU A 18 3.82 2.96 1.59
N VAL A 19 2.55 3.35 1.58
CA VAL A 19 2.04 4.51 0.81
C VAL A 19 2.03 5.74 1.72
N LEU A 20 2.90 6.72 1.45
CA LEU A 20 3.11 7.86 2.35
C LEU A 20 1.87 8.75 2.50
N GLU A 21 1.07 8.89 1.44
CA GLU A 21 -0.14 9.69 1.45
C GLU A 21 -1.30 9.01 2.19
N LEU A 22 -1.19 7.72 2.52
CA LEU A 22 -2.21 6.93 3.19
C LEU A 22 -1.60 6.17 4.39
N PRO A 23 -1.46 6.85 5.55
CA PRO A 23 -0.93 6.22 6.75
C PRO A 23 -1.68 4.93 7.11
N GLY A 24 -0.93 3.85 7.33
CA GLY A 24 -1.48 2.52 7.61
C GLY A 24 -1.75 1.65 6.37
N VAL A 25 -1.55 2.17 5.15
CA VAL A 25 -1.54 1.37 3.92
C VAL A 25 -0.13 0.87 3.68
N LEU A 26 0.11 -0.38 4.09
CA LEU A 26 1.39 -1.06 3.92
C LEU A 26 1.18 -2.53 3.58
N ALA A 27 2.12 -3.12 2.86
CA ALA A 27 2.05 -4.52 2.44
C ALA A 27 3.42 -5.19 2.40
N TYR A 28 3.42 -6.50 2.64
CA TYR A 28 4.61 -7.34 2.54
C TYR A 28 4.63 -8.17 1.24
N GLY A 29 5.83 -8.32 0.66
CA GLY A 29 6.11 -9.14 -0.51
C GLY A 29 7.44 -9.89 -0.38
N GLN A 30 7.61 -10.94 -1.18
CA GLN A 30 8.88 -11.64 -1.35
C GLN A 30 9.85 -10.84 -2.24
N THR A 31 9.32 -9.94 -3.06
CA THR A 31 10.09 -8.97 -3.86
C THR A 31 9.58 -7.55 -3.60
N SER A 32 10.40 -6.56 -3.95
CA SER A 32 10.01 -5.14 -3.88
C SER A 32 8.77 -4.86 -4.74
N ASP A 33 8.75 -5.38 -5.98
CA ASP A 33 7.63 -5.24 -6.91
C ASP A 33 6.32 -5.82 -6.34
N GLU A 34 6.40 -7.01 -5.73
CA GLU A 34 5.23 -7.64 -5.10
C GLU A 34 4.70 -6.81 -3.92
N ALA A 35 5.60 -6.29 -3.08
CA ALA A 35 5.23 -5.44 -1.96
C ALA A 35 4.55 -4.14 -2.44
N ILE A 36 5.14 -3.48 -3.44
CA ILE A 36 4.61 -2.25 -4.05
C ILE A 36 3.23 -2.49 -4.67
N ALA A 37 3.08 -3.55 -5.48
CA ALA A 37 1.81 -3.86 -6.14
C ALA A 37 0.69 -4.12 -5.12
N LYS A 38 0.98 -4.84 -4.03
CA LYS A 38 0.02 -5.07 -2.95
C LYS A 38 -0.34 -3.78 -2.21
N ALA A 39 0.64 -2.92 -1.91
CA ALA A 39 0.40 -1.64 -1.24
C ALA A 39 -0.48 -0.72 -2.11
N GLN A 40 -0.24 -0.68 -3.43
CA GLN A 40 -1.08 0.05 -4.39
C GLN A 40 -2.51 -0.49 -4.45
N ALA A 41 -2.69 -1.81 -4.47
CA ALA A 41 -4.01 -2.43 -4.47
C ALA A 41 -4.80 -2.09 -3.18
N LEU A 42 -4.13 -2.08 -2.03
CA LEU A 42 -4.73 -1.67 -0.76
C LEU A 42 -5.12 -0.19 -0.77
N ALA A 43 -4.28 0.70 -1.30
CA ALA A 43 -4.59 2.12 -1.46
C ALA A 43 -5.84 2.33 -2.31
N LEU A 44 -5.93 1.68 -3.48
CA LEU A 44 -7.09 1.77 -4.37
C LEU A 44 -8.36 1.28 -3.69
N ARG A 45 -8.29 0.17 -2.94
CA ARG A 45 -9.43 -0.34 -2.17
C ARG A 45 -9.86 0.61 -1.06
N GLY A 46 -8.92 1.18 -0.31
CA GLY A 46 -9.22 2.14 0.75
C GLY A 46 -9.85 3.43 0.22
N LEU A 47 -9.47 3.87 -0.98
CA LEU A 47 -10.11 5.01 -1.65
C LEU A 47 -11.54 4.68 -2.11
N ALA A 48 -11.76 3.47 -2.64
CA ALA A 48 -13.09 3.00 -3.01
C ALA A 48 -14.04 2.96 -1.79
N ASP A 49 -13.58 2.39 -0.68
CA ASP A 49 -14.34 2.27 0.57
C ASP A 49 -14.76 3.67 1.11
N ARG A 50 -13.88 4.67 1.00
CA ARG A 50 -14.17 6.07 1.37
C ARG A 50 -15.14 6.76 0.41
N LEU A 51 -15.11 6.42 -0.88
CA LEU A 51 -16.06 6.93 -1.88
C LEU A 51 -17.47 6.37 -1.63
N GLU A 52 -17.57 5.09 -1.27
CA GLU A 52 -18.83 4.41 -0.94
C GLU A 52 -19.42 4.91 0.39
N SER A 53 -18.57 5.22 1.38
CA SER A 53 -18.99 5.75 2.69
C SER A 53 -19.63 7.15 2.65
N ARG A 54 -19.58 7.87 1.52
CA ARG A 54 -20.19 9.21 1.38
C ARG A 54 -21.64 9.18 0.82
N HIS A 55 -22.26 8.01 0.75
CA HIS A 55 -23.61 7.85 0.20
C HIS A 55 -24.58 7.05 1.08
N LEU A 56 -24.45 7.11 2.41
CA LEU A 56 -25.47 6.61 3.34
C LEU A 56 -25.97 7.72 4.27
#